data_AF-A0A8T2NAT2-F1
#
_entry.id   AF-A0A8T2NAT2-F1
#
_cell.length_a   1.000
_cell.length_b   1.000
_cell.length_c   1.000
_cell.angle_alpha   90.00
_cell.angle_beta   90.00
_cell.angle_gamma   90.00
#
_symmetry.space_group_name_H-M   'P 1'
#
loop_
_entity.id
_entity.type
_entity.pdbx_description
1 polymer ?
#
loop_
_entity_poly.entity_id
_entity_poly.type
_entity_poly.pdbx_seq_one_letter_code
_entity_poly.pdbx_strand_id
1 'polypeptide(L)'
;MECYLLGIYLLLALVVLQRSSCTTAKEITCQEISVPLCKGIGYNYTYMPNQFNHDTQDEAGLEVHQFWPLVEIQCSPDLKFFLCSMYTPICLEDYKKPLPPCRSVCERARAGCAPLMRQYGFPWPDRMKCDLLPVQGNPDTLCMDYNRTDSTTVSPVLSKPTNYPGKPFNPHKNKNGHGRPGVPGNKHRPVVSPCESGCHCRTPMVQVNSDRHPLYNRVKTGQIPNCAMPCHNPYFTQDERTFTTFWIGLWSVLCFVSTFATVATFLIDMERFKYPERPIIFLSACYMFVSVGYIVRLIAGHEKVACNREYDVEHIHYETTGPALCTVVFLLIYFFGMASSIWWVILSLTWFLAAGMKWGNEAIASYSQYFHLAAWLIPSMKSIAVLALSSVDGDPVAGICYVGNQNLDNLRGFVLAPLDSERYQARRDENRQA
;
A
#
# COMPACT_ATOMS: atom_id res chain seq x y z
N MET A 1 11.74 -61.21 -14.94
CA MET A 1 12.76 -60.58 -14.07
C MET A 1 13.62 -59.56 -14.83
N GLU A 2 13.84 -59.74 -16.15
CA GLU A 2 14.66 -58.81 -16.95
C GLU A 2 14.04 -57.42 -17.21
N CYS A 3 12.70 -57.30 -17.32
CA CYS A 3 12.06 -55.98 -17.44
C CYS A 3 12.16 -55.11 -16.16
N TYR A 4 12.23 -55.73 -14.98
CA TYR A 4 12.35 -55.01 -13.71
C TYR A 4 13.76 -54.45 -13.52
N LEU A 5 14.79 -55.19 -13.94
CA LEU A 5 16.17 -54.70 -13.94
C LEU A 5 16.37 -53.55 -14.94
N LEU A 6 15.82 -53.65 -16.14
CA LEU A 6 15.84 -52.55 -17.13
C LEU A 6 15.18 -51.27 -16.61
N GLY A 7 14.04 -51.39 -15.89
CA GLY A 7 13.38 -50.26 -15.26
C GLY A 7 14.19 -49.60 -14.14
N ILE A 8 14.91 -50.40 -13.34
CA ILE A 8 15.79 -49.90 -12.28
C ILE A 8 17.04 -49.22 -12.87
N TYR A 9 17.62 -49.77 -13.94
CA TYR A 9 18.73 -49.13 -14.65
C TYR A 9 18.32 -47.81 -15.32
N LEU A 10 17.09 -47.72 -15.86
CA LEU A 10 16.55 -46.48 -16.43
C LEU A 10 16.31 -45.40 -15.34
N LEU A 11 15.78 -45.80 -14.17
CA LEU A 11 15.56 -44.92 -13.03
C LEU A 11 16.89 -44.44 -12.41
N LEU A 12 17.89 -45.32 -12.29
CA LEU A 12 19.23 -44.93 -11.83
C LEU A 12 19.94 -44.01 -12.83
N ALA A 13 19.78 -44.24 -14.14
CA ALA A 13 20.30 -43.34 -15.17
C ALA A 13 19.64 -41.95 -15.11
N LEU A 14 18.33 -41.88 -14.88
CA LEU A 14 17.60 -40.61 -14.69
C LEU A 14 18.03 -39.87 -13.41
N VAL A 15 18.28 -40.59 -12.30
CA VAL A 15 18.78 -39.99 -11.05
C VAL A 15 20.23 -39.52 -11.17
N VAL A 16 21.07 -40.21 -11.95
CA VAL A 16 22.46 -39.78 -12.24
C VAL A 16 22.48 -38.59 -13.21
N LEU A 17 21.56 -38.54 -14.17
CA LEU A 17 21.35 -37.36 -15.04
C LEU A 17 20.84 -36.15 -14.26
N GLN A 18 20.06 -36.34 -13.19
CA GLN A 18 19.60 -35.27 -12.29
C GLN A 18 20.64 -34.83 -11.26
N ARG A 19 21.72 -35.59 -11.05
CA ARG A 19 22.87 -35.20 -10.19
C ARG A 19 24.02 -34.55 -10.96
N SER A 20 23.84 -34.33 -12.26
CA SER A 20 24.79 -33.59 -13.10
C SER A 20 24.31 -32.16 -13.37
N SER A 21 23.74 -31.48 -12.39
CA SER A 21 23.86 -30.02 -12.33
C SER A 21 25.23 -29.72 -11.75
N CYS A 22 26.25 -29.85 -12.59
CA CYS A 22 27.44 -29.04 -12.43
C CYS A 22 26.92 -27.60 -12.32
N THR A 23 27.16 -26.93 -11.19
CA THR A 23 27.06 -25.46 -11.11
C THR A 23 28.11 -24.90 -12.06
N THR A 24 27.79 -24.87 -13.36
CA THR A 24 28.40 -23.93 -14.28
C THR A 24 27.99 -22.56 -13.76
N ALA A 25 28.96 -21.82 -13.19
CA ALA A 25 28.77 -20.40 -12.94
C ALA A 25 28.31 -19.79 -14.27
N LYS A 26 27.05 -19.34 -14.34
CA LYS A 26 26.52 -18.65 -15.52
C LYS A 26 27.47 -17.50 -15.81
N GLU A 27 28.02 -17.49 -17.02
CA GLU A 27 28.89 -16.41 -17.46
C GLU A 27 28.08 -15.10 -17.45
N ILE A 28 28.61 -14.09 -16.74
CA ILE A 28 27.99 -12.77 -16.63
C ILE A 28 27.88 -12.18 -18.03
N THR A 29 26.65 -12.06 -18.53
CA THR A 29 26.36 -11.44 -19.83
C THR A 29 25.77 -10.06 -19.60
N CYS A 30 26.40 -9.03 -20.18
CA CYS A 30 25.90 -7.67 -20.10
C CYS A 30 24.68 -7.48 -20.99
N GLN A 31 23.67 -6.81 -20.47
CA GLN A 31 22.44 -6.44 -21.17
C GLN A 31 22.10 -4.98 -20.88
N GLU A 32 21.45 -4.31 -21.83
CA GLU A 32 21.05 -2.90 -21.67
C GLU A 32 19.98 -2.74 -20.58
N ILE A 33 20.06 -1.67 -19.80
CA ILE A 33 19.09 -1.38 -18.73
C ILE A 33 17.73 -1.01 -19.33
N SER A 34 16.74 -1.89 -19.15
CA SER A 34 15.36 -1.67 -19.58
C SER A 34 14.51 -0.97 -18.52
N VAL A 35 14.88 -1.11 -17.23
CA VAL A 35 14.12 -0.59 -16.08
C VAL A 35 13.99 0.95 -16.14
N PRO A 36 12.77 1.51 -16.30
CA PRO A 36 12.58 2.96 -16.51
C PRO A 36 13.20 3.84 -15.43
N LEU A 37 13.06 3.47 -14.15
CA LEU A 37 13.63 4.21 -13.02
C LEU A 37 15.17 4.27 -13.08
N CYS A 38 15.83 3.27 -13.65
CA CYS A 38 17.27 3.12 -13.63
C CYS A 38 17.97 3.56 -14.92
N LYS A 39 17.24 4.19 -15.84
CA LYS A 39 17.84 4.82 -17.01
C LYS A 39 18.56 6.12 -16.64
N GLY A 40 19.71 6.36 -17.29
CA GLY A 40 20.47 7.61 -17.18
C GLY A 40 21.12 7.84 -15.81
N ILE A 41 21.53 6.77 -15.13
CA ILE A 41 22.18 6.83 -13.79
C ILE A 41 23.71 6.92 -13.83
N GLY A 42 24.30 6.92 -15.02
CA GLY A 42 25.77 6.97 -15.23
C GLY A 42 26.36 5.74 -15.94
N TYR A 43 25.58 4.68 -16.11
CA TYR A 43 25.92 3.52 -16.94
C TYR A 43 24.66 2.93 -17.59
N ASN A 44 24.85 2.17 -18.66
CA ASN A 44 23.73 1.68 -19.50
C ASN A 44 23.59 0.16 -19.52
N TYR A 45 24.55 -0.58 -18.98
CA TYR A 45 24.57 -2.05 -19.01
C TYR A 45 24.55 -2.64 -17.60
N THR A 46 23.73 -3.68 -17.43
CA THR A 46 23.57 -4.47 -16.21
C THR A 46 23.75 -5.95 -16.51
N TYR A 47 23.96 -6.76 -15.49
CA TYR A 47 23.87 -8.22 -15.59
C TYR A 47 22.79 -8.76 -14.65
N MET A 48 22.36 -10.00 -14.92
CA MET A 48 21.47 -10.78 -14.05
C MET A 48 22.02 -12.19 -13.86
N PRO A 49 21.75 -12.86 -12.72
CA PRO A 49 20.98 -12.37 -11.59
C PRO A 49 21.72 -11.29 -10.78
N ASN A 50 20.95 -10.37 -10.17
CA ASN A 50 21.53 -9.37 -9.25
C ASN A 50 21.75 -9.96 -7.85
N GLN A 51 22.30 -9.17 -6.91
CA GLN A 51 22.60 -9.61 -5.55
C GLN A 51 21.37 -10.00 -4.70
N PHE A 52 20.17 -9.65 -5.17
CA PHE A 52 18.91 -10.02 -4.53
C PHE A 52 18.28 -11.26 -5.18
N ASN A 53 19.01 -11.93 -6.09
CA ASN A 53 18.58 -13.11 -6.84
C ASN A 53 17.38 -12.88 -7.76
N HIS A 54 17.18 -11.66 -8.25
CA HIS A 54 16.25 -11.43 -9.34
C HIS A 54 16.89 -11.96 -10.64
N ASP A 55 16.22 -12.87 -11.33
CA ASP A 55 16.74 -13.50 -12.54
C ASP A 55 16.56 -12.61 -13.79
N THR A 56 15.64 -11.63 -13.72
CA THR A 56 15.30 -10.74 -14.83
C THR A 56 15.21 -9.28 -14.41
N GLN A 57 15.37 -8.37 -15.38
CA GLN A 57 15.19 -6.93 -15.14
C GLN A 57 13.74 -6.55 -14.80
N ASP A 58 12.75 -7.29 -15.30
CA ASP A 58 11.34 -7.01 -15.01
C ASP A 58 11.00 -7.28 -13.54
N GLU A 59 11.54 -8.37 -12.99
CA GLU A 59 11.40 -8.72 -11.58
C GLU A 59 12.08 -7.68 -10.67
N ALA A 60 13.35 -7.35 -10.96
CA ALA A 60 14.07 -6.29 -10.26
C ALA A 60 13.38 -4.91 -10.39
N GLY A 61 12.81 -4.66 -11.56
CA GLY A 61 12.05 -3.46 -11.90
C GLY A 61 10.81 -3.29 -11.02
N LEU A 62 10.04 -4.36 -10.81
CA LEU A 62 8.84 -4.33 -9.96
C LEU A 62 9.16 -4.01 -8.50
N GLU A 63 10.28 -4.54 -7.95
CA GLU A 63 10.70 -4.25 -6.57
C GLU A 63 11.24 -2.82 -6.44
N VAL A 64 12.15 -2.38 -7.34
CA VAL A 64 12.75 -1.05 -7.24
C VAL A 64 11.74 0.08 -7.48
N HIS A 65 10.69 -0.16 -8.27
CA HIS A 65 9.65 0.84 -8.54
C HIS A 65 8.82 1.20 -7.30
N GLN A 66 8.86 0.38 -6.24
CA GLN A 66 8.24 0.73 -4.95
C GLN A 66 8.90 1.95 -4.29
N PHE A 67 10.14 2.27 -4.67
CA PHE A 67 10.87 3.44 -4.17
C PHE A 67 10.68 4.69 -5.04
N TRP A 68 9.90 4.62 -6.14
CA TRP A 68 9.66 5.74 -7.05
C TRP A 68 9.22 7.03 -6.32
N PRO A 69 8.27 6.99 -5.36
CA PRO A 69 7.88 8.21 -4.64
C PRO A 69 9.03 8.87 -3.87
N LEU A 70 9.98 8.10 -3.35
CA LEU A 70 11.15 8.63 -2.63
C LEU A 70 12.19 9.24 -3.58
N VAL A 71 12.26 8.75 -4.81
CA VAL A 71 13.11 9.34 -5.86
C VAL A 71 12.51 10.67 -6.33
N GLU A 72 11.19 10.72 -6.56
CA GLU A 72 10.48 11.94 -6.99
C GLU A 72 10.45 13.03 -5.92
N ILE A 73 10.31 12.66 -4.63
CA ILE A 73 10.39 13.64 -3.53
C ILE A 73 11.82 14.15 -3.29
N GLN A 74 12.82 13.52 -3.92
CA GLN A 74 14.23 13.91 -3.85
C GLN A 74 14.76 14.05 -2.42
N CYS A 75 14.39 13.12 -1.53
CA CYS A 75 14.86 13.12 -0.13
C CYS A 75 16.39 13.01 -0.01
N SER A 76 17.06 12.43 -1.02
CA SER A 76 18.52 12.43 -1.16
C SER A 76 18.89 12.38 -2.65
N PRO A 77 19.89 13.15 -3.09
CA PRO A 77 20.37 13.08 -4.48
C PRO A 77 21.03 11.75 -4.83
N ASP A 78 21.50 11.01 -3.83
CA ASP A 78 22.19 9.72 -4.01
C ASP A 78 21.22 8.53 -4.10
N LEU A 79 19.93 8.72 -3.80
CA LEU A 79 18.98 7.61 -3.67
C LEU A 79 18.81 6.84 -4.98
N LYS A 80 18.57 7.54 -6.10
CA LYS A 80 18.35 6.92 -7.41
C LYS A 80 19.54 6.06 -7.82
N PHE A 81 20.75 6.62 -7.71
CA PHE A 81 21.99 5.93 -8.02
C PHE A 81 22.22 4.74 -7.10
N PHE A 82 21.99 4.90 -5.79
CA PHE A 82 22.11 3.82 -4.81
C PHE A 82 21.20 2.64 -5.12
N LEU A 83 19.89 2.89 -5.31
CA LEU A 83 18.91 1.85 -5.59
C LEU A 83 19.27 1.10 -6.87
N CYS A 84 19.55 1.83 -7.95
CA CYS A 84 19.84 1.20 -9.22
C CYS A 84 21.20 0.49 -9.25
N SER A 85 22.19 0.93 -8.48
CA SER A 85 23.44 0.17 -8.29
C SER A 85 23.22 -1.17 -7.59
N MET A 86 22.12 -1.30 -6.83
CA MET A 86 21.79 -2.54 -6.12
C MET A 86 20.89 -3.48 -6.95
N TYR A 87 19.89 -2.92 -7.65
CA TYR A 87 18.90 -3.69 -8.45
C TYR A 87 19.34 -3.95 -9.89
N THR A 88 20.05 -3.01 -10.50
CA THR A 88 20.60 -3.10 -11.87
C THR A 88 22.09 -2.80 -11.82
N PRO A 89 22.92 -3.69 -11.20
CA PRO A 89 24.33 -3.42 -10.97
C PRO A 89 25.09 -3.23 -12.30
N ILE A 90 26.12 -2.38 -12.29
CA ILE A 90 26.92 -2.11 -13.50
C ILE A 90 27.53 -3.41 -14.06
N CYS A 91 27.48 -3.55 -15.38
CA CYS A 91 28.18 -4.61 -16.11
C CYS A 91 29.25 -3.99 -17.00
N LEU A 92 30.49 -4.49 -16.88
CA LEU A 92 31.64 -4.11 -17.68
C LEU A 92 32.19 -5.38 -18.33
N GLU A 93 32.42 -5.36 -19.65
CA GLU A 93 32.87 -6.56 -20.38
C GLU A 93 34.23 -7.08 -19.86
N ASP A 94 35.13 -6.17 -19.50
CA ASP A 94 36.48 -6.49 -19.02
C ASP A 94 36.56 -6.75 -17.51
N TYR A 95 35.45 -6.62 -16.76
CA TYR A 95 35.43 -6.77 -15.30
C TYR A 95 34.29 -7.68 -14.83
N LYS A 96 34.62 -8.95 -14.57
CA LYS A 96 33.65 -9.99 -14.19
C LYS A 96 33.33 -10.08 -12.69
N LYS A 97 33.87 -9.19 -11.84
CA LYS A 97 33.58 -9.19 -10.39
C LYS A 97 32.41 -8.25 -10.09
N PRO A 98 31.53 -8.56 -9.11
CA PRO A 98 30.49 -7.63 -8.67
C PRO A 98 31.08 -6.32 -8.18
N LEU A 99 30.54 -5.20 -8.67
CA LEU A 99 30.97 -3.86 -8.28
C LEU A 99 29.81 -3.14 -7.57
N PRO A 100 29.74 -3.18 -6.22
CA PRO A 100 28.65 -2.58 -5.45
C PRO A 100 28.85 -1.06 -5.25
N PRO A 101 27.81 -0.32 -4.83
CA PRO A 101 27.98 1.05 -4.38
C PRO A 101 28.78 1.10 -3.07
N CYS A 102 29.55 2.16 -2.89
CA CYS A 102 30.29 2.37 -1.64
C CYS A 102 29.35 2.66 -0.47
N ARG A 103 29.80 2.32 0.74
CA ARG A 103 29.09 2.61 2.00
C ARG A 103 28.71 4.09 2.14
N SER A 104 29.58 5.00 1.71
CA SER A 104 29.33 6.44 1.71
C SER A 104 28.04 6.82 0.96
N VAL A 105 27.83 6.25 -0.23
CA VAL A 105 26.64 6.48 -1.06
C VAL A 105 25.38 6.04 -0.33
N CYS A 106 25.40 4.83 0.26
CA CYS A 106 24.26 4.31 1.02
C CYS A 106 23.93 5.21 2.23
N GLU A 107 24.95 5.64 2.99
CA GLU A 107 24.71 6.49 4.17
C GLU A 107 24.14 7.86 3.78
N ARG A 108 24.59 8.45 2.67
CA ARG A 108 23.99 9.71 2.15
C ARG A 108 22.54 9.52 1.68
N ALA A 109 22.24 8.41 1.01
CA ALA A 109 20.87 8.06 0.62
C ALA A 109 19.96 7.85 1.86
N ARG A 110 20.45 7.06 2.82
CA ARG A 110 19.76 6.73 4.07
C ARG A 110 19.54 7.95 4.95
N ALA A 111 20.53 8.83 5.09
CA ALA A 111 20.43 10.03 5.93
C ALA A 111 19.26 10.95 5.50
N GLY A 112 19.07 11.13 4.20
CA GLY A 112 17.95 11.92 3.65
C GLY A 112 16.60 11.21 3.70
N CYS A 113 16.58 9.91 3.36
CA CYS A 113 15.32 9.21 3.09
C CYS A 113 14.78 8.36 4.26
N ALA A 114 15.65 7.83 5.14
CA ALA A 114 15.21 7.00 6.27
C ALA A 114 14.32 7.73 7.30
N PRO A 115 14.49 9.04 7.59
CA PRO A 115 13.54 9.77 8.42
C PRO A 115 12.13 9.79 7.83
N LEU A 116 12.02 10.02 6.51
CA LEU A 116 10.75 10.03 5.79
C LEU A 116 10.09 8.65 5.77
N MET A 117 10.86 7.60 5.49
CA MET A 117 10.35 6.22 5.54
C MET A 117 9.79 5.86 6.92
N ARG A 118 10.52 6.21 7.99
CA ARG A 118 10.09 5.96 9.38
C ARG A 118 8.81 6.71 9.75
N GLN A 119 8.61 7.92 9.22
CA GLN A 119 7.37 8.69 9.43
C GLN A 119 6.13 7.93 8.94
N TYR A 120 6.26 7.15 7.86
CA TYR A 120 5.19 6.33 7.31
C TYR A 120 5.21 4.88 7.79
N GLY A 121 6.02 4.56 8.81
CA GLY A 121 6.06 3.22 9.43
C GLY A 121 6.94 2.21 8.71
N PHE A 122 7.78 2.64 7.76
CA PHE A 122 8.70 1.76 7.03
C PHE A 122 10.14 1.95 7.55
N PRO A 123 10.81 0.91 8.06
CA PRO A 123 12.24 0.98 8.39
C PRO A 123 13.09 0.97 7.12
N TRP A 124 14.36 1.37 7.24
CA TRP A 124 15.33 1.16 6.17
C TRP A 124 15.54 -0.35 5.95
N PRO A 125 15.47 -0.89 4.71
CA PRO A 125 15.47 -2.33 4.47
C PRO A 125 16.74 -3.02 4.99
N ASP A 126 16.58 -4.19 5.64
CA ASP A 126 17.70 -4.94 6.21
C ASP A 126 18.74 -5.35 5.15
N ARG A 127 18.25 -5.74 3.97
CA ARG A 127 19.07 -6.10 2.79
C ARG A 127 19.81 -4.91 2.16
N MET A 128 19.54 -3.68 2.60
CA MET A 128 20.20 -2.44 2.15
C MET A 128 20.92 -1.73 3.31
N LYS A 129 21.19 -2.41 4.43
CA LYS A 129 21.99 -1.84 5.52
C LYS A 129 23.37 -1.45 5.02
N CYS A 130 23.76 -0.20 5.24
CA CYS A 130 25.01 0.34 4.72
C CYS A 130 26.26 -0.35 5.31
N ASP A 131 26.14 -0.97 6.48
CA ASP A 131 27.20 -1.77 7.10
C ASP A 131 27.62 -2.98 6.24
N LEU A 132 26.72 -3.46 5.36
CA LEU A 132 26.98 -4.57 4.43
C LEU A 132 27.84 -4.16 3.23
N LEU A 133 28.04 -2.85 3.01
CA LEU A 133 28.73 -2.32 1.83
C LEU A 133 30.20 -2.00 2.13
N PRO A 134 31.09 -2.15 1.12
CA PRO A 134 32.50 -1.85 1.26
C PRO A 134 32.77 -0.35 1.44
N VAL A 135 33.89 -0.04 2.10
CA VAL A 135 34.39 1.33 2.29
C VAL A 135 35.35 1.67 1.15
N GLN A 136 35.29 2.90 0.64
CA GLN A 136 36.18 3.40 -0.40
C GLN A 136 37.66 3.29 0.06
N GLY A 137 38.55 2.86 -0.84
CA GLY A 137 39.99 2.81 -0.58
C GLY A 137 40.48 1.53 0.10
N ASN A 138 39.62 0.52 0.23
CA ASN A 138 40.06 -0.83 0.61
C ASN A 138 40.83 -1.48 -0.56
N PRO A 139 42.07 -1.97 -0.36
CA PRO A 139 42.87 -2.61 -1.41
C PRO A 139 42.21 -3.83 -2.06
N ASP A 140 41.36 -4.56 -1.33
CA ASP A 140 40.82 -5.86 -1.75
C ASP A 140 39.41 -5.77 -2.35
N THR A 141 38.73 -4.62 -2.25
CA THR A 141 37.32 -4.49 -2.68
C THR A 141 37.05 -3.12 -3.31
N LEU A 142 36.77 -3.12 -4.60
CA LEU A 142 36.37 -1.92 -5.33
C LEU A 142 34.87 -1.64 -5.12
N CYS A 143 34.49 -0.37 -5.09
CA CYS A 143 33.10 0.07 -5.02
C CYS A 143 32.91 1.39 -5.77
N MET A 144 31.67 1.71 -6.13
CA MET A 144 31.33 2.93 -6.88
C MET A 144 30.84 4.05 -5.97
N ASP A 145 31.39 5.25 -6.17
CA ASP A 145 30.85 6.52 -5.68
C ASP A 145 30.78 7.50 -6.86
N TYR A 146 29.68 8.24 -6.99
CA TYR A 146 29.48 9.23 -8.05
C TYR A 146 29.95 10.59 -7.53
N ASN A 147 31.20 10.96 -7.85
CA ASN A 147 31.83 12.18 -7.35
C ASN A 147 31.24 13.43 -8.03
N ARG A 148 30.38 14.20 -7.33
CA ARG A 148 29.80 15.47 -7.83
C ARG A 148 30.77 16.65 -7.70
N THR A 149 31.97 16.57 -8.25
CA THR A 149 32.90 17.72 -8.28
C THR A 149 32.77 18.62 -9.51
N ASP A 150 32.03 18.23 -10.56
CA ASP A 150 31.92 19.01 -11.81
C ASP A 150 30.47 19.35 -12.23
N SER A 151 29.75 20.11 -11.39
CA SER A 151 28.65 20.97 -11.85
C SER A 151 28.53 22.20 -10.95
N THR A 152 29.24 23.24 -11.37
CA THR A 152 28.85 24.66 -11.32
C THR A 152 28.15 25.13 -10.04
N THR A 153 28.97 25.72 -9.16
CA THR A 153 28.82 27.09 -8.65
C THR A 153 27.39 27.67 -8.72
N VAL A 154 26.66 27.62 -7.60
CA VAL A 154 26.06 28.75 -6.85
C VAL A 154 25.19 28.11 -5.76
N SER A 155 25.71 28.04 -4.54
CA SER A 155 24.85 27.93 -3.36
C SER A 155 24.10 29.26 -3.20
N PRO A 156 22.75 29.31 -3.11
CA PRO A 156 22.11 30.45 -2.51
C PRO A 156 22.31 30.33 -1.01
N VAL A 157 23.44 30.83 -0.53
CA VAL A 157 23.54 31.32 0.85
C VAL A 157 22.50 32.43 0.92
N LEU A 158 21.43 32.21 1.66
CA LEU A 158 20.40 33.22 1.89
C LEU A 158 21.02 34.32 2.76
N SER A 159 21.61 35.29 2.08
CA SER A 159 22.01 36.59 2.61
C SER A 159 20.79 37.25 3.23
N LYS A 160 20.80 37.37 4.55
CA LYS A 160 19.84 38.15 5.32
C LYS A 160 19.85 39.60 4.82
N PRO A 161 18.73 40.18 4.35
CA PRO A 161 18.69 41.60 4.06
C PRO A 161 18.54 42.37 5.38
N THR A 162 19.64 42.91 5.87
CA THR A 162 19.63 44.01 6.83
C THR A 162 19.59 45.32 6.06
N ASN A 163 18.47 46.04 6.14
CA ASN A 163 18.42 47.50 6.01
C ASN A 163 17.06 48.00 6.52
N TYR A 164 17.02 48.49 7.76
CA TYR A 164 16.22 49.66 8.13
C TYR A 164 17.03 50.46 9.18
N PRO A 165 16.91 51.79 9.17
CA PRO A 165 17.91 52.72 9.69
C PRO A 165 17.80 52.90 11.20
N GLY A 166 18.95 53.18 11.81
CA GLY A 166 19.10 53.36 13.25
C GLY A 166 18.33 54.55 13.81
N LYS A 167 17.89 54.39 15.07
CA LYS A 167 17.70 55.47 16.03
C LYS A 167 18.22 55.04 17.41
N PRO A 168 18.70 55.98 18.23
CA PRO A 168 19.75 55.73 19.19
C PRO A 168 19.26 55.29 20.57
N PHE A 169 20.19 54.58 21.21
CA PHE A 169 20.39 54.26 22.61
C PHE A 169 19.71 55.20 23.63
N ASN A 170 19.09 54.63 24.67
CA ASN A 170 19.08 55.23 26.00
C ASN A 170 19.07 54.13 27.09
N PRO A 171 19.99 54.18 28.07
CA PRO A 171 20.12 53.14 29.10
C PRO A 171 19.38 53.57 30.38
N HIS A 172 18.65 52.67 31.04
CA HIS A 172 18.54 52.66 32.52
C HIS A 172 17.78 51.42 33.05
N LYS A 173 18.44 50.71 33.98
CA LYS A 173 17.96 50.08 35.25
C LYS A 173 16.69 49.20 35.20
N ASN A 174 16.56 48.05 35.86
CA ASN A 174 17.14 47.58 37.12
C ASN A 174 16.82 46.07 37.32
N LYS A 175 17.80 45.32 37.82
CA LYS A 175 17.78 44.30 38.90
C LYS A 175 16.60 43.32 39.12
N ASN A 176 17.01 42.04 39.18
CA ASN A 176 16.71 40.96 40.16
C ASN A 176 16.39 39.66 39.39
N GLY A 177 16.95 38.48 39.65
CA GLY A 177 17.85 37.97 40.67
C GLY A 177 17.92 36.44 40.53
N HIS A 178 18.98 35.86 41.08
CA HIS A 178 19.24 34.42 41.33
C HIS A 178 19.67 33.52 40.15
N GLY A 179 20.91 33.06 40.25
CA GLY A 179 21.39 31.85 39.57
C GLY A 179 21.65 30.72 40.57
N ARG A 180 21.58 29.47 40.09
CA ARG A 180 22.62 28.40 40.18
C ARG A 180 22.07 27.05 39.66
N PRO A 181 22.93 26.04 39.34
CA PRO A 181 22.85 25.28 38.08
C PRO A 181 22.70 23.74 38.21
N GLY A 182 22.43 23.08 37.07
CA GLY A 182 22.65 21.63 36.78
C GLY A 182 21.58 20.67 37.36
N VAL A 183 21.10 19.59 36.72
CA VAL A 183 21.70 18.51 35.89
C VAL A 183 20.51 17.73 35.22
N PRO A 184 20.71 16.91 34.15
CA PRO A 184 19.74 16.76 33.06
C PRO A 184 18.79 15.55 33.19
N GLY A 185 17.57 15.68 32.67
CA GLY A 185 16.57 14.63 32.66
C GLY A 185 15.83 14.52 31.33
N ASN A 186 15.96 13.34 30.72
CA ASN A 186 15.10 12.72 29.71
C ASN A 186 14.82 13.45 28.38
N LYS A 187 15.52 12.96 27.35
CA LYS A 187 15.16 13.06 25.93
C LYS A 187 13.74 12.53 25.73
N HIS A 188 12.78 13.46 25.72
CA HIS A 188 11.45 13.20 25.21
C HIS A 188 11.54 12.82 23.74
N ARG A 189 10.78 11.78 23.38
CA ARG A 189 10.43 11.42 22.00
C ARG A 189 10.04 12.69 21.23
N PRO A 190 10.37 12.83 19.94
CA PRO A 190 9.87 13.96 19.16
C PRO A 190 8.35 13.82 19.07
N VAL A 191 7.66 14.60 19.90
CA VAL A 191 6.26 14.94 19.69
C VAL A 191 6.22 15.63 18.34
N VAL A 192 5.54 15.01 17.38
CA VAL A 192 5.25 15.63 16.08
C VAL A 192 4.58 16.96 16.39
N SER A 193 5.23 18.06 16.00
CA SER A 193 4.72 19.40 16.27
C SER A 193 3.34 19.55 15.62
N PRO A 194 2.34 20.08 16.35
CA PRO A 194 1.15 20.63 15.71
C PRO A 194 1.61 21.67 14.68
N CYS A 195 0.93 21.73 13.53
CA CYS A 195 1.15 22.79 12.53
C CYS A 195 1.40 24.12 13.24
N GLU A 196 2.60 24.69 13.10
CA GLU A 196 2.93 26.00 13.66
C GLU A 196 1.88 27.01 13.20
N SER A 197 1.52 27.92 14.09
CA SER A 197 0.49 28.95 13.93
C SER A 197 0.60 29.65 12.56
N GLY A 198 -0.21 29.21 11.60
CA GLY A 198 -0.17 29.68 10.20
C GLY A 198 -0.76 28.71 9.16
N CYS A 199 -0.95 27.43 9.48
CA CYS A 199 -1.59 26.48 8.56
C CYS A 199 -3.10 26.76 8.44
N HIS A 200 -3.56 26.92 7.20
CA HIS A 200 -4.97 27.15 6.87
C HIS A 200 -5.39 26.22 5.73
N CYS A 201 -6.68 25.88 5.71
CA CYS A 201 -7.26 25.12 4.60
C CYS A 201 -7.16 25.96 3.32
N ARG A 202 -6.57 25.41 2.26
CA ARG A 202 -6.40 26.07 0.96
C ARG A 202 -7.17 25.32 -0.11
N THR A 203 -7.67 26.05 -1.10
CA THR A 203 -8.16 25.49 -2.36
C THR A 203 -7.13 24.50 -2.92
N PRO A 204 -7.54 23.29 -3.36
CA PRO A 204 -8.90 22.84 -3.66
C PRO A 204 -9.66 22.19 -2.47
N MET A 205 -9.09 22.19 -1.26
CA MET A 205 -9.79 21.72 -0.07
C MET A 205 -10.88 22.71 0.37
N VAL A 206 -11.88 22.18 1.07
CA VAL A 206 -13.10 22.90 1.43
C VAL A 206 -13.05 23.28 2.90
N GLN A 207 -13.11 24.58 3.19
CA GLN A 207 -13.03 25.08 4.56
C GLN A 207 -14.41 25.09 5.23
N VAL A 208 -14.53 24.44 6.40
CA VAL A 208 -15.76 24.38 7.19
C VAL A 208 -15.73 25.47 8.26
N ASN A 209 -16.28 26.64 7.95
CA ASN A 209 -16.17 27.83 8.81
C ASN A 209 -17.34 28.04 9.79
N SER A 210 -18.45 27.32 9.61
CA SER A 210 -19.66 27.56 10.38
C SER A 210 -19.78 26.58 11.54
N ASP A 211 -19.91 27.10 12.77
CA ASP A 211 -20.22 26.30 13.97
C ASP A 211 -21.54 25.52 13.82
N ARG A 212 -22.42 25.95 12.91
CA ARG A 212 -23.70 25.27 12.60
C ARG A 212 -23.53 24.03 11.73
N HIS A 213 -22.35 23.86 11.12
CA HIS A 213 -22.09 22.73 10.24
C HIS A 213 -21.79 21.47 11.07
N PRO A 214 -22.42 20.31 10.79
CA PRO A 214 -22.23 19.09 11.59
C PRO A 214 -20.77 18.64 11.72
N LEU A 215 -19.95 18.91 10.68
CA LEU A 215 -18.53 18.56 10.65
C LEU A 215 -17.59 19.54 11.36
N TYR A 216 -18.11 20.66 11.89
CA TYR A 216 -17.28 21.63 12.59
C TYR A 216 -16.62 21.01 13.84
N ASN A 217 -15.31 21.19 13.95
CA ASN A 217 -14.39 20.55 14.89
C ASN A 217 -14.34 19.00 14.85
N ARG A 218 -14.91 18.37 13.83
CA ARG A 218 -14.89 16.91 13.65
C ARG A 218 -14.04 16.45 12.48
N VAL A 219 -13.98 17.24 11.41
CA VAL A 219 -13.16 16.94 10.23
C VAL A 219 -11.76 17.56 10.35
N LYS A 220 -10.75 16.80 9.93
CA LYS A 220 -9.38 17.28 9.78
C LYS A 220 -8.74 16.65 8.55
N THR A 221 -7.96 17.43 7.82
CA THR A 221 -7.12 16.94 6.73
C THR A 221 -5.66 17.12 7.13
N GLY A 222 -4.96 16.01 7.34
CA GLY A 222 -3.63 16.01 7.97
C GLY A 222 -3.70 16.57 9.40
N GLN A 223 -3.05 17.71 9.62
CA GLN A 223 -3.03 18.42 10.92
C GLN A 223 -3.87 19.71 10.92
N ILE A 224 -4.64 19.96 9.85
CA ILE A 224 -5.46 21.17 9.71
C ILE A 224 -6.91 20.83 10.10
N PRO A 225 -7.44 21.40 11.19
CA PRO A 225 -8.84 21.20 11.57
C PRO A 225 -9.78 21.94 10.62
N ASN A 226 -11.05 21.51 10.55
CA ASN A 226 -12.10 22.18 9.77
C ASN A 226 -11.77 22.31 8.28
N CYS A 227 -11.01 21.35 7.75
CA CYS A 227 -10.62 21.27 6.35
C CYS A 227 -11.10 19.93 5.81
N ALA A 228 -12.10 19.97 4.93
CA ALA A 228 -12.75 18.82 4.34
C ALA A 228 -12.28 18.60 2.89
N MET A 229 -12.33 17.34 2.46
CA MET A 229 -12.07 16.96 1.08
C MET A 229 -13.27 17.35 0.20
N PRO A 230 -13.03 17.92 -0.99
CA PRO A 230 -14.11 18.21 -1.94
C PRO A 230 -14.83 16.92 -2.38
N CYS A 231 -16.07 17.06 -2.87
CA CYS A 231 -16.90 15.95 -3.36
C CYS A 231 -16.20 15.11 -4.44
N HIS A 232 -15.43 15.77 -5.30
CA HIS A 232 -14.63 15.10 -6.32
C HIS A 232 -13.14 15.28 -6.01
N ASN A 233 -12.36 14.21 -6.21
CA ASN A 233 -10.94 14.23 -5.91
C ASN A 233 -10.20 15.28 -6.76
N PRO A 234 -9.48 16.24 -6.15
CA PRO A 234 -8.91 17.38 -6.87
C PRO A 234 -7.66 17.04 -7.70
N TYR A 235 -7.08 15.85 -7.51
CA TYR A 235 -5.89 15.42 -8.22
C TYR A 235 -6.20 14.78 -9.59
N PHE A 236 -7.46 14.40 -9.83
CA PHE A 236 -7.90 13.80 -11.08
C PHE A 236 -8.65 14.81 -11.95
N THR A 237 -8.30 14.82 -13.23
CA THR A 237 -8.96 15.58 -14.29
C THR A 237 -10.36 15.03 -14.60
N GLN A 238 -11.17 15.81 -15.31
CA GLN A 238 -12.52 15.39 -15.69
C GLN A 238 -12.52 14.14 -16.61
N ASP A 239 -11.53 14.03 -17.49
CA ASP A 239 -11.38 12.89 -18.39
C ASP A 239 -11.04 11.61 -17.63
N GLU A 240 -10.13 11.68 -16.64
CA GLU A 240 -9.79 10.56 -15.77
C GLU A 240 -11.00 10.09 -14.95
N ARG A 241 -11.79 11.01 -14.40
CA ARG A 241 -13.03 10.67 -13.67
C ARG A 241 -14.08 10.01 -14.57
N THR A 242 -14.18 10.48 -15.81
CA THR A 242 -15.08 9.90 -16.82
C THR A 242 -14.63 8.49 -17.18
N PHE A 243 -13.32 8.30 -17.38
CA PHE A 243 -12.72 6.99 -17.61
C PHE A 243 -12.98 6.04 -16.42
N THR A 244 -12.76 6.48 -15.19
CA THR A 244 -13.06 5.69 -13.99
C THR A 244 -14.54 5.30 -13.92
N THR A 245 -15.45 6.24 -14.22
CA THR A 245 -16.89 5.96 -14.25
C THR A 245 -17.27 4.94 -15.31
N PHE A 246 -16.71 5.07 -16.53
CA PHE A 246 -16.90 4.09 -17.60
C PHE A 246 -16.37 2.71 -17.19
N TRP A 247 -15.17 2.65 -16.62
CA TRP A 247 -14.52 1.40 -16.22
C TRP A 247 -15.30 0.66 -15.14
N ILE A 248 -15.70 1.36 -14.07
CA ILE A 248 -16.55 0.80 -13.00
C ILE A 248 -17.90 0.34 -13.60
N GLY A 249 -18.47 1.10 -14.54
CA GLY A 249 -19.70 0.73 -15.22
C GLY A 249 -19.61 -0.53 -16.05
N LEU A 250 -18.58 -0.64 -16.88
CA LEU A 250 -18.36 -1.82 -17.72
C LEU A 250 -18.23 -3.09 -16.87
N TRP A 251 -17.37 -3.05 -15.84
CA TRP A 251 -17.10 -4.23 -15.02
C TRP A 251 -18.27 -4.59 -14.11
N SER A 252 -19.00 -3.62 -13.57
CA SER A 252 -20.21 -3.90 -12.78
C SER A 252 -21.27 -4.59 -13.65
N VAL A 253 -21.58 -4.09 -14.84
CA VAL A 253 -22.57 -4.72 -15.73
C VAL A 253 -22.15 -6.14 -16.14
N LEU A 254 -20.89 -6.35 -16.54
CA LEU A 254 -20.38 -7.68 -16.88
C LEU A 254 -20.43 -8.65 -15.68
N CYS A 255 -20.06 -8.17 -14.49
CA CYS A 255 -20.16 -8.92 -13.25
C CYS A 255 -21.62 -9.29 -12.93
N PHE A 256 -22.56 -8.35 -13.09
CA PHE A 256 -23.98 -8.59 -12.83
C PHE A 256 -24.53 -9.67 -13.76
N VAL A 257 -24.30 -9.55 -15.08
CA VAL A 257 -24.84 -10.50 -16.06
C VAL A 257 -24.28 -11.91 -15.83
N SER A 258 -22.97 -12.02 -15.61
CA SER A 258 -22.32 -13.32 -15.36
C SER A 258 -22.78 -13.97 -14.06
N THR A 259 -22.82 -13.21 -12.95
CA THR A 259 -23.25 -13.74 -11.65
C THR A 259 -24.75 -14.05 -11.61
N PHE A 260 -25.58 -13.24 -12.25
CA PHE A 260 -27.00 -13.49 -12.40
C PHE A 260 -27.26 -14.79 -13.16
N ALA A 261 -26.55 -15.05 -14.25
CA ALA A 261 -26.68 -16.30 -15.00
C ALA A 261 -26.34 -17.53 -14.13
N THR A 262 -25.29 -17.44 -13.31
CA THR A 262 -24.90 -18.51 -12.37
C THR A 262 -25.98 -18.74 -11.31
N VAL A 263 -26.49 -17.67 -10.68
CA VAL A 263 -27.54 -17.77 -9.66
C VAL A 263 -28.84 -18.30 -10.27
N ALA A 264 -29.24 -17.82 -11.44
CA ALA A 264 -30.43 -18.28 -12.14
C ALA A 264 -30.33 -19.78 -12.49
N THR A 265 -29.17 -20.24 -12.97
CA THR A 265 -28.92 -21.66 -13.27
C THR A 265 -29.09 -22.53 -12.02
N PHE A 266 -28.60 -22.06 -10.87
CA PHE A 266 -28.80 -22.76 -9.59
C PHE A 266 -30.27 -22.76 -9.13
N LEU A 267 -30.99 -21.64 -9.30
CA LEU A 267 -32.41 -21.57 -8.91
C LEU A 267 -33.30 -22.49 -9.76
N ILE A 268 -32.91 -22.76 -11.00
CA ILE A 268 -33.59 -23.72 -11.88
C ILE A 268 -33.36 -25.16 -11.41
N ASP A 269 -32.13 -25.51 -11.02
CA ASP A 269 -31.76 -26.84 -10.53
C ASP A 269 -30.81 -26.74 -9.32
N MET A 270 -31.42 -26.74 -8.14
CA MET A 270 -30.70 -26.62 -6.86
C MET A 270 -29.98 -27.92 -6.46
N GLU A 271 -30.37 -29.07 -7.01
CA GLU A 271 -29.77 -30.37 -6.66
C GLU A 271 -28.47 -30.63 -7.41
N ARG A 272 -28.26 -29.92 -8.52
CA ARG A 272 -27.05 -30.00 -9.36
C ARG A 272 -25.76 -29.68 -8.63
N PHE A 273 -25.79 -28.75 -7.67
CA PHE A 273 -24.58 -28.22 -7.03
C PHE A 273 -24.46 -28.72 -5.59
N LYS A 274 -23.69 -29.81 -5.42
CA LYS A 274 -23.33 -30.36 -4.11
C LYS A 274 -22.07 -29.69 -3.58
N TYR A 275 -21.74 -29.93 -2.31
CA TYR A 275 -20.39 -29.61 -1.82
C TYR A 275 -19.39 -30.53 -2.53
N PRO A 276 -18.16 -30.06 -2.81
CA PRO A 276 -17.55 -28.78 -2.42
C PRO A 276 -17.82 -27.57 -3.34
N GLU A 277 -18.56 -27.72 -4.43
CA GLU A 277 -18.78 -26.66 -5.43
C GLU A 277 -19.88 -25.65 -5.05
N ARG A 278 -20.81 -26.05 -4.18
CA ARG A 278 -21.94 -25.22 -3.71
C ARG A 278 -21.58 -23.80 -3.23
N PRO A 279 -20.46 -23.55 -2.53
CA PRO A 279 -20.02 -22.19 -2.16
C PRO A 279 -19.89 -21.21 -3.33
N ILE A 280 -19.61 -21.68 -4.56
CA ILE A 280 -19.50 -20.82 -5.76
C ILE A 280 -20.81 -20.06 -6.02
N ILE A 281 -21.95 -20.66 -5.72
CA ILE A 281 -23.27 -20.04 -5.91
C ILE A 281 -23.45 -18.87 -4.95
N PHE A 282 -23.10 -19.04 -3.67
CA PHE A 282 -23.20 -17.98 -2.67
C PHE A 282 -22.19 -16.86 -2.93
N LEU A 283 -20.99 -17.20 -3.41
CA LEU A 283 -20.00 -16.24 -3.87
C LEU A 283 -20.55 -15.40 -5.04
N SER A 284 -21.17 -16.06 -6.03
CA SER A 284 -21.80 -15.39 -7.17
C SER A 284 -22.94 -14.48 -6.73
N ALA A 285 -23.80 -14.94 -5.81
CA ALA A 285 -24.88 -14.12 -5.25
C ALA A 285 -24.33 -12.87 -4.53
N CYS A 286 -23.25 -13.00 -3.76
CA CYS A 286 -22.61 -11.84 -3.13
C CYS A 286 -22.12 -10.83 -4.16
N TYR A 287 -21.39 -11.28 -5.20
CA TYR A 287 -20.90 -10.39 -6.25
C TYR A 287 -22.01 -9.77 -7.11
N MET A 288 -23.15 -10.46 -7.27
CA MET A 288 -24.34 -9.89 -7.90
C MET A 288 -24.81 -8.64 -7.13
N PHE A 289 -24.93 -8.72 -5.80
CA PHE A 289 -25.33 -7.58 -4.97
C PHE A 289 -24.25 -6.48 -4.88
N VAL A 290 -22.97 -6.84 -4.83
CA VAL A 290 -21.87 -5.88 -4.92
C VAL A 290 -21.96 -5.09 -6.24
N SER A 291 -22.21 -5.78 -7.35
CA SER A 291 -22.40 -5.14 -8.64
C SER A 291 -23.62 -4.21 -8.66
N VAL A 292 -24.75 -4.64 -8.06
CA VAL A 292 -25.93 -3.77 -7.89
C VAL A 292 -25.56 -2.48 -7.14
N GLY A 293 -24.70 -2.54 -6.13
CA GLY A 293 -24.21 -1.34 -5.42
C GLY A 293 -23.52 -0.34 -6.36
N TYR A 294 -22.63 -0.82 -7.24
CA TYR A 294 -21.99 0.03 -8.25
C TYR A 294 -22.97 0.53 -9.31
N ILE A 295 -23.94 -0.28 -9.73
CA ILE A 295 -24.99 0.12 -10.69
C ILE A 295 -25.89 1.21 -10.10
N VAL A 296 -26.26 1.08 -8.82
CA VAL A 296 -27.03 2.13 -8.10
C VAL A 296 -26.26 3.44 -8.11
N ARG A 297 -24.94 3.42 -7.87
CA ARG A 297 -24.08 4.61 -8.00
C ARG A 297 -24.14 5.21 -9.40
N LEU A 298 -24.09 4.39 -10.45
CA LEU A 298 -24.11 4.89 -11.84
C LEU A 298 -25.44 5.54 -12.22
N ILE A 299 -26.55 4.96 -11.78
CA ILE A 299 -27.90 5.47 -12.06
C ILE A 299 -28.20 6.72 -11.23
N ALA A 300 -27.85 6.70 -9.94
CA ALA A 300 -28.13 7.82 -9.03
C ALA A 300 -27.21 9.02 -9.26
N GLY A 301 -25.97 8.78 -9.68
CA GLY A 301 -24.93 9.79 -9.82
C GLY A 301 -24.01 9.88 -8.59
N HIS A 302 -22.79 10.34 -8.83
CA HIS A 302 -21.72 10.45 -7.82
C HIS A 302 -22.13 11.34 -6.65
N GLU A 303 -22.67 12.51 -6.96
CA GLU A 303 -23.00 13.57 -6.03
C GLU A 303 -24.10 13.14 -5.04
N LYS A 304 -25.11 12.41 -5.52
CA LYS A 304 -26.23 11.95 -4.69
C LYS A 304 -25.88 10.81 -3.75
N VAL A 305 -24.83 10.04 -4.08
CA VAL A 305 -24.41 8.88 -3.30
C VAL A 305 -23.31 9.24 -2.32
N ALA A 306 -22.24 9.88 -2.78
CA ALA A 306 -21.02 10.04 -1.98
C ALA A 306 -20.82 11.45 -1.43
N CYS A 307 -21.62 12.44 -1.82
CA CYS A 307 -21.40 13.84 -1.44
C CYS A 307 -22.54 14.38 -0.56
N ASN A 308 -22.21 15.41 0.21
CA ASN A 308 -23.18 16.18 0.96
C ASN A 308 -23.05 17.67 0.60
N ARG A 309 -24.19 18.35 0.50
CA ARG A 309 -24.26 19.78 0.22
C ARG A 309 -25.07 20.46 1.31
N GLU A 310 -24.38 21.17 2.19
CA GLU A 310 -24.96 21.79 3.37
C GLU A 310 -24.42 23.22 3.51
N TYR A 311 -25.29 24.20 3.77
CA TYR A 311 -24.94 25.64 3.89
C TYR A 311 -24.00 26.18 2.78
N ASP A 312 -24.28 25.86 1.51
CA ASP A 312 -23.47 26.24 0.33
C ASP A 312 -22.04 25.67 0.29
N VAL A 313 -21.74 24.67 1.12
CA VAL A 313 -20.49 23.95 1.13
C VAL A 313 -20.73 22.52 0.61
N GLU A 314 -20.09 22.17 -0.50
CA GLU A 314 -20.14 20.82 -1.07
C GLU A 314 -18.85 20.07 -0.74
N HIS A 315 -18.98 18.93 -0.06
CA HIS A 315 -17.84 18.11 0.37
C HIS A 315 -18.21 16.63 0.29
N ILE A 316 -17.20 15.76 0.39
CA ILE A 316 -17.43 14.31 0.46
C ILE A 316 -18.15 13.91 1.76
N HIS A 317 -18.90 12.82 1.76
CA HIS A 317 -19.60 12.35 2.95
C HIS A 317 -18.63 11.79 4.01
N TYR A 318 -18.85 12.11 5.30
CA TYR A 318 -17.93 11.75 6.41
C TYR A 318 -18.57 10.97 7.56
N GLU A 319 -19.89 10.97 7.71
CA GLU A 319 -20.61 10.31 8.81
C GLU A 319 -21.87 9.65 8.23
N THR A 320 -22.36 8.54 8.80
CA THR A 320 -23.59 7.84 8.33
C THR A 320 -24.88 8.67 8.38
N THR A 321 -24.85 9.82 9.06
CA THR A 321 -25.96 10.76 9.18
C THR A 321 -26.14 11.50 7.84
N GLY A 322 -26.74 10.80 6.88
CA GLY A 322 -26.75 11.21 5.48
C GLY A 322 -27.89 10.68 4.62
N PRO A 323 -27.78 10.82 3.29
CA PRO A 323 -28.74 10.29 2.33
C PRO A 323 -28.83 8.77 2.47
N ALA A 324 -30.05 8.23 2.51
CA ALA A 324 -30.28 6.79 2.58
C ALA A 324 -29.53 6.01 1.47
N LEU A 325 -29.30 6.64 0.32
CA LEU A 325 -28.56 6.07 -0.81
C LEU A 325 -27.11 5.71 -0.46
N CYS A 326 -26.42 6.55 0.32
CA CYS A 326 -25.05 6.27 0.77
C CYS A 326 -25.00 4.99 1.60
N THR A 327 -25.89 4.88 2.59
CA THR A 327 -25.99 3.68 3.44
C THR A 327 -26.38 2.44 2.64
N VAL A 328 -27.30 2.56 1.67
CA VAL A 328 -27.69 1.45 0.79
C VAL A 328 -26.51 0.96 -0.05
N VAL A 329 -25.76 1.87 -0.68
CA VAL A 329 -24.56 1.52 -1.47
C VAL A 329 -23.49 0.90 -0.57
N PHE A 330 -23.28 1.45 0.62
CA PHE A 330 -22.38 0.87 1.63
C PHE A 330 -22.79 -0.58 1.96
N LEU A 331 -24.06 -0.84 2.28
CA LEU A 331 -24.53 -2.19 2.60
C LEU A 331 -24.37 -3.14 1.40
N LEU A 332 -24.71 -2.71 0.19
CA LEU A 332 -24.56 -3.53 -1.02
C LEU A 332 -23.10 -3.92 -1.30
N ILE A 333 -22.16 -2.99 -1.09
CA ILE A 333 -20.74 -3.23 -1.41
C ILE A 333 -20.00 -3.89 -0.24
N TYR A 334 -20.13 -3.34 0.98
CA TYR A 334 -19.37 -3.78 2.14
C TYR A 334 -19.87 -5.10 2.72
N PHE A 335 -21.18 -5.24 3.00
CA PHE A 335 -21.71 -6.46 3.61
C PHE A 335 -21.47 -7.67 2.70
N PHE A 336 -21.87 -7.56 1.43
CA PHE A 336 -21.71 -8.65 0.47
C PHE A 336 -20.26 -8.85 0.05
N GLY A 337 -19.44 -7.80 0.01
CA GLY A 337 -17.99 -7.94 -0.17
C GLY A 337 -17.36 -8.75 0.96
N MET A 338 -17.66 -8.44 2.23
CA MET A 338 -17.15 -9.21 3.36
C MET A 338 -17.68 -10.64 3.41
N ALA A 339 -18.96 -10.85 3.06
CA ALA A 339 -19.54 -12.18 2.91
C ALA A 339 -18.84 -12.99 1.81
N SER A 340 -18.52 -12.36 0.66
CA SER A 340 -17.78 -13.02 -0.42
C SER A 340 -16.38 -13.47 0.01
N SER A 341 -15.66 -12.65 0.79
CA SER A 341 -14.34 -13.03 1.34
C SER A 341 -14.44 -14.28 2.22
N ILE A 342 -15.48 -14.39 3.05
CA ILE A 342 -15.69 -15.59 3.89
C ILE A 342 -16.10 -16.79 3.04
N TRP A 343 -16.98 -16.61 2.04
CA TRP A 343 -17.33 -17.68 1.11
C TRP A 343 -16.16 -18.18 0.28
N TRP A 344 -15.19 -17.32 -0.06
CA TRP A 344 -13.94 -17.70 -0.69
C TRP A 344 -13.07 -18.59 0.22
N VAL A 345 -12.96 -18.24 1.50
CA VAL A 345 -12.28 -19.08 2.50
C VAL A 345 -12.99 -20.42 2.67
N ILE A 346 -14.33 -20.44 2.72
CA ILE A 346 -15.12 -21.68 2.80
C ILE A 346 -14.94 -22.53 1.54
N LEU A 347 -14.94 -21.94 0.35
CA LEU A 347 -14.67 -22.65 -0.90
C LEU A 347 -13.29 -23.32 -0.86
N SER A 348 -12.27 -22.57 -0.46
CA SER A 348 -10.89 -23.08 -0.34
C SER A 348 -10.79 -24.21 0.68
N LEU A 349 -11.44 -24.07 1.85
CA LEU A 349 -11.49 -25.09 2.88
C LEU A 349 -12.20 -26.36 2.40
N THR A 350 -13.37 -26.22 1.77
CA THR A 350 -14.15 -27.37 1.29
C THR A 350 -13.43 -28.09 0.14
N TRP A 351 -12.73 -27.36 -0.72
CA TRP A 351 -11.82 -27.94 -1.72
C TRP A 351 -10.67 -28.71 -1.08
N PHE A 352 -10.02 -28.14 -0.05
CA PHE A 352 -8.96 -28.83 0.69
C PHE A 352 -9.47 -30.11 1.38
N LEU A 353 -10.65 -30.07 2.01
CA LEU A 353 -11.25 -31.24 2.66
C LEU A 353 -11.61 -32.32 1.63
N ALA A 354 -12.14 -31.95 0.48
CA ALA A 354 -12.48 -32.89 -0.58
C ALA A 354 -11.23 -33.50 -1.25
N ALA A 355 -10.30 -32.67 -1.74
CA ALA A 355 -9.16 -33.12 -2.53
C ALA A 355 -7.99 -33.62 -1.66
N GLY A 356 -7.68 -32.93 -0.57
CA GLY A 356 -6.57 -33.25 0.33
C GLY A 356 -6.92 -34.32 1.35
N MET A 357 -8.05 -34.13 2.05
CA MET A 357 -8.48 -35.03 3.13
C MET A 357 -9.43 -36.15 2.66
N LYS A 358 -9.82 -36.14 1.38
CA LYS A 358 -10.72 -37.15 0.75
C LYS A 358 -12.09 -37.25 1.44
N TRP A 359 -12.60 -36.15 1.97
CA TRP A 359 -13.95 -36.13 2.55
C TRP A 359 -15.01 -36.28 1.46
N GLY A 360 -16.04 -37.08 1.74
CA GLY A 360 -17.21 -37.19 0.87
C GLY A 360 -18.12 -35.97 0.97
N ASN A 361 -18.94 -35.75 -0.06
CA ASN A 361 -19.83 -34.59 -0.15
C ASN A 361 -20.83 -34.49 1.02
N GLU A 362 -21.31 -35.62 1.52
CA GLU A 362 -22.22 -35.70 2.67
C GLU A 362 -21.54 -35.28 3.99
N ALA A 363 -20.28 -35.68 4.16
CA ALA A 363 -19.48 -35.30 5.33
C ALA A 363 -19.28 -33.78 5.39
N ILE A 364 -18.92 -33.17 4.26
CA ILE A 364 -18.79 -31.71 4.16
C ILE A 364 -20.14 -31.01 4.34
N ALA A 365 -21.20 -31.53 3.70
CA ALA A 365 -22.54 -30.96 3.77
C ALA A 365 -23.11 -30.95 5.21
N SER A 366 -22.71 -31.91 6.05
CA SER A 366 -23.12 -31.94 7.47
C SER A 366 -22.68 -30.69 8.26
N TYR A 367 -21.60 -30.02 7.84
CA TYR A 367 -21.10 -28.78 8.46
C TYR A 367 -21.65 -27.50 7.81
N SER A 368 -22.52 -27.61 6.80
CA SER A 368 -23.04 -26.45 6.05
C SER A 368 -23.63 -25.35 6.94
N GLN A 369 -24.32 -25.71 8.03
CA GLN A 369 -24.89 -24.76 8.97
C GLN A 369 -23.83 -23.81 9.56
N TYR A 370 -22.65 -24.33 9.91
CA TYR A 370 -21.54 -23.52 10.44
C TYR A 370 -20.95 -22.59 9.38
N PHE A 371 -20.83 -23.07 8.14
CA PHE A 371 -20.35 -22.25 7.02
C PHE A 371 -21.27 -21.05 6.78
N HIS A 372 -22.58 -21.29 6.72
CA HIS A 372 -23.57 -20.23 6.60
C HIS A 372 -23.57 -19.29 7.80
N LEU A 373 -23.51 -19.82 9.03
CA LEU A 373 -23.46 -19.00 10.23
C LEU A 373 -22.26 -18.03 10.19
N ALA A 374 -21.06 -18.53 9.89
CA ALA A 374 -19.87 -17.70 9.78
C ALA A 374 -19.99 -16.65 8.66
N ALA A 375 -20.41 -17.07 7.46
CA ALA A 375 -20.50 -16.22 6.28
C ALA A 375 -21.52 -15.08 6.41
N TRP A 376 -22.56 -15.22 7.23
CA TRP A 376 -23.57 -14.19 7.40
C TRP A 376 -23.44 -13.41 8.71
N LEU A 377 -23.11 -14.09 9.82
CA LEU A 377 -23.01 -13.44 11.13
C LEU A 377 -21.82 -12.48 11.19
N ILE A 378 -20.65 -12.89 10.69
CA ILE A 378 -19.43 -12.07 10.77
C ILE A 378 -19.61 -10.76 9.99
N PRO A 379 -20.05 -10.75 8.70
CA PRO A 379 -20.31 -9.50 7.98
C PRO A 379 -21.43 -8.67 8.60
N SER A 380 -22.46 -9.32 9.18
CA SER A 380 -23.54 -8.61 9.89
C SER A 380 -23.00 -7.84 11.09
N MET A 381 -22.27 -8.50 11.98
CA MET A 381 -21.67 -7.86 13.16
C MET A 381 -20.73 -6.72 12.74
N LYS A 382 -19.90 -6.94 11.71
CA LYS A 382 -19.00 -5.90 11.18
C LYS A 382 -19.77 -4.71 10.62
N SER A 383 -20.83 -4.94 9.85
CA SER A 383 -21.63 -3.85 9.25
C SER A 383 -22.37 -3.06 10.32
N ILE A 384 -22.95 -3.74 11.32
CA ILE A 384 -23.59 -3.10 12.47
C ILE A 384 -22.56 -2.26 13.25
N ALA A 385 -21.37 -2.77 13.50
CA ALA A 385 -20.32 -2.02 14.19
C ALA A 385 -19.92 -0.74 13.43
N VAL A 386 -19.75 -0.84 12.10
CA VAL A 386 -19.43 0.33 11.26
C VAL A 386 -20.53 1.38 11.30
N LEU A 387 -21.80 0.96 11.21
CA LEU A 387 -22.94 1.87 11.29
C LEU A 387 -23.09 2.49 12.69
N ALA A 388 -22.90 1.70 13.75
CA ALA A 388 -23.01 2.16 15.14
C ALA A 388 -21.91 3.19 15.49
N LEU A 389 -20.71 3.04 14.94
CA LEU A 389 -19.59 3.97 15.11
C LEU A 389 -19.67 5.19 14.19
N SER A 390 -20.66 5.20 13.31
CA SER A 390 -20.84 6.18 12.25
C SER A 390 -19.64 6.36 11.32
N SER A 391 -18.98 5.24 10.99
CA SER A 391 -17.73 5.21 10.24
C SER A 391 -17.91 5.06 8.72
N VAL A 392 -19.11 5.26 8.18
CA VAL A 392 -19.36 5.21 6.73
C VAL A 392 -19.02 6.56 6.11
N ASP A 393 -18.14 6.53 5.11
CA ASP A 393 -17.63 7.71 4.41
C ASP A 393 -17.64 7.53 2.88
N GLY A 394 -17.73 8.65 2.17
CA GLY A 394 -17.75 8.69 0.72
C GLY A 394 -16.34 8.56 0.12
N ASP A 395 -16.28 7.92 -1.05
CA ASP A 395 -15.09 7.87 -1.88
C ASP A 395 -15.17 8.96 -2.97
N PRO A 396 -14.21 9.91 -3.03
CA PRO A 396 -14.23 11.03 -3.96
C PRO A 396 -13.82 10.68 -5.40
N VAL A 397 -13.42 9.44 -5.66
CA VAL A 397 -12.99 8.93 -6.98
C VAL A 397 -14.07 8.02 -7.55
N ALA A 398 -14.44 6.97 -6.82
CA ALA A 398 -15.43 5.98 -7.20
C ALA A 398 -16.87 6.47 -7.00
N GLY A 399 -17.12 7.44 -6.11
CA GLY A 399 -18.46 7.97 -5.85
C GLY A 399 -19.38 6.99 -5.14
N ILE A 400 -18.81 6.07 -4.37
CA ILE A 400 -19.54 5.11 -3.51
C ILE A 400 -19.36 5.49 -2.05
N CYS A 401 -20.16 4.89 -1.18
CA CYS A 401 -19.92 4.92 0.26
C CYS A 401 -19.31 3.62 0.74
N TYR A 402 -18.28 3.73 1.56
CA TYR A 402 -17.56 2.59 2.15
C TYR A 402 -17.14 2.94 3.59
N VAL A 403 -16.28 2.15 4.19
CA VAL A 403 -15.68 2.45 5.49
C VAL A 403 -14.19 2.67 5.35
N GLY A 404 -13.71 3.79 5.89
CA GLY A 404 -12.28 4.08 5.98
C GLY A 404 -11.69 4.74 4.74
N ASN A 405 -12.51 5.31 3.86
CA ASN A 405 -12.02 6.13 2.74
C ASN A 405 -11.32 7.40 3.26
N GLN A 406 -11.84 7.98 4.33
CA GLN A 406 -11.34 9.23 4.92
C GLN A 406 -10.62 9.01 6.26
N ASN A 407 -10.69 7.80 6.84
CA ASN A 407 -10.09 7.46 8.13
C ASN A 407 -9.28 6.15 8.06
N LEU A 408 -7.96 6.28 8.17
CA LEU A 408 -7.02 5.16 8.12
C LEU A 408 -7.19 4.14 9.25
N ASP A 409 -7.64 4.56 10.43
CA ASP A 409 -7.87 3.65 11.55
C ASP A 409 -9.10 2.78 11.30
N ASN A 410 -10.16 3.37 10.73
CA ASN A 410 -11.35 2.64 10.28
C ASN A 410 -11.01 1.68 9.14
N LEU A 411 -10.20 2.11 8.17
CA LEU A 411 -9.74 1.25 7.06
C LEU A 411 -8.97 0.05 7.58
N ARG A 412 -8.00 0.28 8.48
CA ARG A 412 -7.20 -0.78 9.09
C ARG A 412 -8.05 -1.74 9.91
N GLY A 413 -8.99 -1.23 10.71
CA GLY A 413 -9.81 -2.05 11.60
C GLY A 413 -10.88 -2.87 10.89
N PHE A 414 -11.63 -2.24 9.97
CA PHE A 414 -12.82 -2.85 9.37
C PHE A 414 -12.55 -3.55 8.04
N VAL A 415 -11.50 -3.17 7.32
CA VAL A 415 -11.21 -3.69 5.98
C VAL A 415 -9.94 -4.53 5.99
N LEU A 416 -8.81 -3.97 6.41
CA LEU A 416 -7.51 -4.65 6.28
C LEU A 416 -7.32 -5.75 7.31
N ALA A 417 -7.54 -5.52 8.61
CA ALA A 417 -7.31 -6.55 9.62
C ALA A 417 -8.09 -7.87 9.38
N PRO A 418 -9.34 -7.84 8.89
CA PRO A 418 -10.06 -9.05 8.47
C PRO A 418 -9.50 -9.73 7.21
N LEU A 419 -8.80 -9.01 6.35
CA LEU A 419 -8.13 -9.54 5.15
C LEU A 419 -6.69 -10.01 5.46
N ASP A 420 -6.04 -9.38 6.44
CA ASP A 420 -4.64 -9.58 6.87
C ASP A 420 -4.53 -10.47 8.12
N SER A 421 -5.52 -11.33 8.40
CA SER A 421 -5.65 -12.09 9.65
C SER A 421 -4.56 -13.16 9.90
N GLU A 422 -3.33 -12.97 9.40
CA GLU A 422 -2.15 -13.76 9.71
C GLU A 422 -0.91 -12.95 10.14
N ARG A 423 -0.82 -11.62 9.91
CA ARG A 423 0.42 -10.87 10.20
C ARG A 423 0.43 -10.04 11.49
N TYR A 424 -0.72 -9.71 12.06
CA TYR A 424 -0.79 -8.83 13.23
C TYR A 424 -0.63 -9.59 14.57
N GLN A 425 -1.12 -10.83 14.67
CA GLN A 425 -0.99 -11.63 15.90
C GLN A 425 0.43 -12.18 16.10
N ALA A 426 1.10 -12.63 15.03
CA ALA A 426 2.49 -13.10 15.13
C ALA A 426 3.45 -12.04 15.71
N ARG A 427 3.24 -10.76 15.38
CA ARG A 427 4.10 -9.64 15.83
C ARG A 427 3.78 -9.15 17.25
N ARG A 428 2.58 -9.46 17.77
CA ARG A 428 2.22 -9.15 19.17
C ARG A 428 2.78 -10.20 20.12
N ASP A 429 2.91 -11.45 19.68
CA ASP A 429 3.44 -12.53 20.50
C ASP A 429 4.98 -12.51 20.56
N GLU A 430 5.65 -12.10 19.47
CA GLU A 430 7.11 -11.84 19.45
C GLU A 430 7.52 -10.71 20.43
N ASN A 431 6.72 -9.65 20.55
CA ASN A 431 6.97 -8.54 21.46
C ASN A 431 6.56 -8.81 22.92
N ARG A 432 6.02 -10.00 23.23
CA ARG A 432 5.74 -10.45 24.60
C ARG A 432 6.80 -11.41 25.13
N GLN A 433 7.68 -11.91 24.27
CA GLN A 433 8.76 -12.83 24.60
C GLN A 433 10.15 -12.18 24.51
N ALA A 434 10.23 -10.91 24.11
CA ALA A 434 11.40 -10.03 24.21
C ALA A 434 11.15 -8.96 25.27
#